data_AF-A0A8J5QLQ3-F1
#
_entry.id   AF-A0A8J5QLQ3-F1
#
_cell.length_a   1.000
_cell.length_b   1.000
_cell.length_c   1.000
_cell.angle_alpha   90.00
_cell.angle_beta   90.00
_cell.angle_gamma   90.00
#
_symmetry.space_group_name_H-M   'P 1'
#
loop_
_entity.id
_entity.type
_entity.pdbx_description
1 polymer ?
#
loop_
_entity_poly.entity_id
_entity_poly.type
_entity_poly.pdbx_seq_one_letter_code
_entity_poly.pdbx_strand_id
1 'polypeptide(L)'
;MSDDNMTESSPPPTRGRRKSTKSSVLSEEQKKAHHIASEQKRRENIRAEFDKLVSLTPTLTESENRSELNILTKSADYIDELREENIKLIELCRMKGIQVPKSLIYEGPTNDGSDIAQ
;
A
#
# COMPACT_ATOMS: atom_id res chain seq x y z
N MET A 1 63.57 7.51 16.77
CA MET A 1 63.59 6.53 15.67
C MET A 1 62.68 5.39 16.10
N SER A 2 61.53 5.29 15.41
CA SER A 2 60.60 4.15 15.32
C SER A 2 59.81 3.82 16.60
N ASP A 3 58.57 4.30 16.78
CA ASP A 3 57.30 3.86 16.16
C ASP A 3 56.97 2.38 16.44
N ASP A 4 56.03 2.13 17.35
CA ASP A 4 54.70 1.61 16.97
C ASP A 4 53.75 1.59 18.19
N ASN A 5 52.59 2.22 17.99
CA ASN A 5 51.49 2.42 18.92
C ASN A 5 50.26 1.68 18.35
N MET A 6 49.73 0.68 19.05
CA MET A 6 48.45 0.03 18.70
C MET A 6 47.65 -0.37 19.94
N THR A 7 46.69 0.51 20.25
CA THR A 7 45.25 0.24 20.47
C THR A 7 44.77 -0.80 21.50
N GLU A 8 44.21 -0.19 22.55
CA GLU A 8 43.17 -0.61 23.50
C GLU A 8 42.03 -1.49 22.93
N SER A 9 41.63 -2.54 23.66
CA SER A 9 40.21 -2.92 23.85
C SER A 9 40.02 -4.05 24.89
N SER A 10 39.13 -3.79 25.84
CA SER A 10 38.74 -4.59 27.01
C SER A 10 38.16 -5.98 26.69
N PRO A 11 38.24 -6.97 27.62
CA PRO A 11 37.64 -8.29 27.46
C PRO A 11 36.12 -8.29 27.76
N PRO A 12 35.33 -9.22 27.19
CA PRO A 12 33.88 -9.24 27.29
C PRO A 12 33.38 -9.88 28.61
N PRO A 13 32.16 -9.54 29.08
CA PRO A 13 31.59 -10.17 30.26
C PRO A 13 31.14 -11.61 29.97
N THR A 14 31.40 -12.47 30.94
CA THR A 14 31.20 -13.92 30.93
C THR A 14 29.75 -14.34 31.11
N ARG A 15 29.46 -15.54 30.59
CA ARG A 15 28.17 -16.22 30.47
C ARG A 15 27.42 -16.43 31.79
N GLY A 16 26.14 -16.07 31.79
CA GLY A 16 25.08 -16.62 32.65
C GLY A 16 23.99 -17.30 31.80
N ARG A 17 23.93 -18.63 31.90
CA ARG A 17 23.15 -19.61 31.12
C ARG A 17 21.65 -19.60 31.44
N ARG A 18 20.76 -19.66 30.42
CA ARG A 18 19.69 -20.71 30.22
C ARG A 18 18.65 -20.36 29.13
N LYS A 19 18.90 -20.86 27.91
CA LYS A 19 18.04 -21.76 27.11
C LYS A 19 16.53 -21.41 26.93
N SER A 20 16.19 -20.82 25.78
CA SER A 20 15.33 -21.49 24.81
C SER A 20 15.67 -21.05 23.39
N THR A 21 16.50 -21.86 22.73
CA THR A 21 16.50 -22.00 21.28
C THR A 21 15.09 -22.39 20.82
N LYS A 22 14.30 -21.41 20.36
CA LYS A 22 13.14 -21.65 19.48
C LYS A 22 13.32 -20.95 18.14
N SER A 23 14.55 -20.64 17.76
CA SER A 23 14.87 -20.35 16.36
C SER A 23 14.84 -21.66 15.58
N SER A 24 13.94 -21.73 14.59
CA SER A 24 14.02 -22.60 13.41
C SER A 24 13.91 -24.10 13.75
N VAL A 25 12.79 -24.77 13.50
CA VAL A 25 12.32 -25.13 12.17
C VAL A 25 10.79 -25.23 12.24
N LEU A 26 10.05 -24.27 11.66
CA LEU A 26 8.70 -24.60 11.17
C LEU A 26 8.89 -25.81 10.26
N SER A 27 8.23 -26.93 10.54
CA SER A 27 8.37 -28.12 9.69
C SER A 27 8.10 -27.74 8.24
N GLU A 28 8.67 -28.45 7.27
CA GLU A 28 8.40 -28.14 5.86
C GLU A 28 6.89 -28.11 5.57
N GLU A 29 6.14 -28.97 6.25
CA GLU A 29 4.68 -28.99 6.23
C GLU A 29 4.05 -27.73 6.83
N GLN A 30 4.53 -27.26 7.99
CA GLN A 30 4.06 -26.01 8.61
C GLN A 30 4.40 -24.77 7.75
N LYS A 31 5.60 -24.73 7.15
CA LYS A 31 5.99 -23.65 6.23
C LYS A 31 5.08 -23.64 5.00
N LYS A 32 4.81 -24.82 4.43
CA LYS A 32 3.92 -24.97 3.28
C LYS A 32 2.49 -24.54 3.63
N ALA A 33 1.98 -24.94 4.78
CA ALA A 33 0.66 -24.53 5.25
C ALA A 33 0.57 -23.01 5.46
N HIS A 34 1.55 -22.40 6.12
CA HIS A 34 1.58 -20.95 6.33
C HIS A 34 1.71 -20.18 5.01
N HIS A 35 2.53 -20.65 4.08
CA HIS A 35 2.67 -20.05 2.76
C HIS A 35 1.35 -20.08 1.97
N ILE A 36 0.66 -21.22 1.95
CA ILE A 36 -0.65 -21.35 1.30
C ILE A 36 -1.66 -20.41 1.94
N ALA A 37 -1.73 -20.37 3.28
CA ALA A 37 -2.65 -19.49 3.99
C ALA A 37 -2.35 -18.00 3.74
N SER A 38 -1.08 -17.60 3.75
CA SER A 38 -0.66 -16.23 3.47
C SER A 38 -1.00 -15.81 2.05
N GLU A 39 -0.79 -16.69 1.06
CA GLU A 39 -1.11 -16.39 -0.33
C GLU A 39 -2.63 -16.38 -0.57
N GLN A 40 -3.38 -17.26 0.09
CA GLN A 40 -4.85 -17.22 0.04
C GLN A 40 -5.37 -15.89 0.59
N LYS A 41 -4.92 -15.46 1.77
CA LYS A 41 -5.30 -14.18 2.35
C LYS A 41 -4.91 -13.01 1.44
N ARG A 42 -3.70 -13.04 0.86
CA ARG A 42 -3.26 -12.03 -0.10
C ARG A 42 -4.21 -11.94 -1.31
N ARG A 43 -4.61 -13.08 -1.87
CA ARG A 43 -5.55 -13.13 -3.01
C ARG A 43 -6.95 -12.68 -2.64
N GLU A 44 -7.43 -13.02 -1.45
CA GLU A 44 -8.72 -12.56 -0.94
C GLU A 44 -8.74 -11.03 -0.77
N ASN A 45 -7.68 -10.45 -0.20
CA ASN A 45 -7.53 -9.01 -0.09
C ASN A 45 -7.53 -8.32 -1.46
N ILE A 46 -6.75 -8.84 -2.43
CA ILE A 46 -6.72 -8.28 -3.78
C ILE A 46 -8.11 -8.30 -4.42
N ARG A 47 -8.86 -9.40 -4.28
CA ARG A 47 -10.22 -9.50 -4.81
C ARG A 47 -11.17 -8.49 -4.15
N ALA A 48 -11.09 -8.33 -2.84
CA ALA A 48 -11.92 -7.35 -2.13
C ALA A 48 -11.66 -5.91 -2.61
N GLU A 49 -10.41 -5.55 -2.92
CA GLU A 49 -10.09 -4.24 -3.50
C GLU A 49 -10.63 -4.10 -4.93
N PHE A 50 -10.61 -5.15 -5.74
CA PHE A 50 -11.26 -5.14 -7.06
C PHE A 50 -12.78 -4.98 -6.96
N ASP A 51 -13.42 -5.66 -6.02
CA ASP A 51 -14.86 -5.51 -5.76
C ASP A 51 -15.20 -4.06 -5.35
N LYS A 52 -14.33 -3.42 -4.55
CA LYS A 52 -14.45 -2.01 -4.21
C LYS A 52 -14.34 -1.10 -5.43
N LEU A 53 -13.38 -1.34 -6.33
CA LEU A 53 -13.26 -0.59 -7.59
C LEU A 53 -14.54 -0.72 -8.44
N VAL A 54 -15.10 -1.92 -8.55
CA VAL A 54 -16.37 -2.14 -9.27
C VAL A 54 -17.52 -1.33 -8.64
N SER A 55 -17.58 -1.24 -7.31
CA SER A 55 -18.63 -0.48 -6.61
C SER A 55 -18.52 1.05 -6.78
N LEU A 56 -17.31 1.56 -7.01
CA LEU A 56 -17.04 2.99 -7.11
C LEU A 56 -17.14 3.53 -8.54
N THR A 57 -16.88 2.67 -9.54
CA THR A 57 -16.83 3.06 -10.95
C THR A 57 -18.20 2.85 -11.61
N PRO A 58 -18.95 3.92 -11.97
CA PRO A 58 -20.32 3.80 -12.47
C PRO A 58 -20.46 3.04 -13.79
N THR A 59 -19.38 3.00 -14.58
CA THR A 59 -19.33 2.33 -15.89
C THR A 59 -19.04 0.83 -15.79
N LEU A 60 -18.78 0.31 -14.58
CA LEU A 60 -18.65 -1.12 -14.29
C LEU A 60 -19.96 -1.68 -13.76
N THR A 61 -20.36 -2.83 -14.30
CA THR A 61 -21.50 -3.60 -13.82
C THR A 61 -21.04 -4.86 -13.09
N GLU A 62 -21.88 -5.44 -12.23
CA GLU A 62 -21.54 -6.69 -11.52
C GLU A 62 -21.20 -7.84 -12.49
N SER A 63 -21.69 -7.81 -13.74
CA SER A 63 -21.32 -8.80 -14.75
C SER A 63 -19.89 -8.65 -15.28
N GLU A 64 -19.26 -7.49 -15.10
CA GLU A 64 -17.90 -7.19 -15.55
C GLU A 64 -16.85 -7.35 -14.44
N ASN A 65 -17.26 -7.72 -13.22
CA ASN A 65 -16.39 -7.90 -12.05
C ASN A 65 -15.35 -9.03 -12.18
N ARG A 66 -15.37 -9.81 -13.27
CA ARG A 66 -14.45 -10.94 -13.49
C ARG A 66 -13.21 -10.58 -14.30
N SER A 67 -13.20 -9.43 -14.99
CA SER A 67 -12.08 -9.03 -15.85
C SER A 67 -11.22 -7.98 -15.14
N GLU A 68 -10.11 -8.40 -14.54
CA GLU A 68 -9.15 -7.50 -13.85
C GLU A 68 -8.71 -6.36 -14.76
N LEU A 69 -8.39 -6.65 -16.03
CA LEU A 69 -7.99 -5.64 -17.01
C LEU A 69 -9.09 -4.60 -17.24
N ASN A 70 -10.33 -5.04 -17.45
CA ASN A 70 -11.43 -4.10 -17.70
C ASN A 70 -11.72 -3.23 -16.47
N ILE A 71 -11.63 -3.81 -15.27
CA ILE A 71 -11.82 -3.06 -14.03
C ILE A 71 -10.76 -1.96 -13.93
N LEU A 72 -9.49 -2.29 -14.15
CA LEU A 72 -8.40 -1.32 -14.11
C LEU A 72 -8.55 -0.22 -15.16
N THR A 73 -8.83 -0.61 -16.42
CA THR A 73 -8.99 0.36 -17.53
C THR A 73 -10.15 1.31 -17.24
N LYS A 74 -11.35 0.81 -16.96
CA LYS A 74 -12.51 1.67 -16.72
C LYS A 74 -12.37 2.52 -15.46
N SER A 75 -11.68 2.02 -14.43
CA SER A 75 -11.41 2.81 -13.22
C SER A 75 -10.42 3.94 -13.51
N ALA A 76 -9.40 3.70 -14.34
CA ALA A 76 -8.47 4.73 -14.78
C ALA A 76 -9.19 5.81 -15.61
N ASP A 77 -10.00 5.39 -16.58
CA ASP A 77 -10.82 6.29 -17.40
C ASP A 77 -11.72 7.16 -16.51
N TYR A 78 -12.37 6.56 -15.51
CA TYR A 78 -13.24 7.29 -14.58
C TYR A 78 -12.49 8.30 -13.71
N ILE A 79 -11.25 8.01 -13.29
CA ILE A 79 -10.40 8.97 -12.57
C ILE A 79 -10.13 10.20 -13.45
N ASP A 80 -9.85 10.00 -14.73
CA ASP A 80 -9.60 11.11 -15.66
C ASP A 80 -10.88 11.92 -15.93
N GLU A 81 -12.04 11.26 -16.07
CA GLU A 81 -13.34 11.93 -16.15
C GLU A 81 -13.63 12.79 -14.92
N LEU A 82 -13.41 12.26 -13.71
CA LEU A 82 -13.61 12.99 -12.45
C LEU A 82 -12.70 14.22 -12.35
N ARG A 83 -11.46 14.14 -12.84
CA ARG A 83 -10.53 15.29 -12.89
C ARG A 83 -11.04 16.37 -13.82
N GLU A 84 -11.48 16.00 -15.02
CA GLU A 84 -12.06 16.95 -15.96
C GLU A 84 -13.32 17.62 -15.42
N GLU A 85 -14.21 16.84 -14.80
CA GLU A 85 -15.44 17.35 -14.21
C GLU A 85 -15.13 18.30 -13.05
N ASN A 86 -14.16 17.96 -12.19
CA ASN A 86 -13.71 18.83 -11.11
C ASN A 86 -13.21 20.19 -11.63
N ILE A 87 -12.40 20.20 -12.70
CA ILE A 87 -11.93 21.44 -13.34
C ILE A 87 -13.12 22.27 -13.86
N LYS A 88 -14.07 21.63 -14.56
CA LYS A 88 -15.28 22.29 -15.09
C LYS A 88 -16.13 22.91 -13.97
N LEU A 89 -16.28 22.20 -12.85
CA LEU A 89 -17.03 22.66 -11.68
C LEU A 89 -16.35 23.85 -10.98
N ILE A 90 -15.02 23.80 -10.83
CA ILE A 90 -14.25 24.92 -10.25
C ILE A 90 -14.41 26.17 -11.10
N GLU A 91 -14.30 26.04 -12.43
CA GLU A 91 -14.47 27.18 -13.33
C GLU A 91 -15.90 27.74 -13.27
N LEU A 92 -16.92 26.86 -13.19
CA LEU A 92 -18.30 27.29 -13.01
C LEU A 92 -18.52 28.04 -11.69
N CYS A 93 -17.93 27.58 -10.59
CA CYS A 93 -17.94 28.27 -9.30
C CYS A 93 -17.30 29.65 -9.42
N ARG A 94 -16.13 29.74 -10.08
CA ARG A 94 -15.43 31.00 -10.31
C ARG A 94 -16.27 31.99 -11.11
N MET A 95 -16.90 31.54 -12.19
CA MET A 95 -17.80 32.37 -13.01
C MET A 95 -19.01 32.88 -12.21
N LYS A 96 -19.52 32.07 -11.29
CA LYS A 96 -20.66 32.44 -10.42
C LYS A 96 -20.24 33.24 -9.18
N GLY A 97 -18.95 33.53 -9.00
CA GLY A 97 -18.43 34.23 -7.82
C GLY A 97 -18.49 33.40 -6.53
N ILE A 98 -18.64 32.07 -6.64
CA ILE A 98 -18.64 31.15 -5.50
C ILE A 98 -17.20 30.81 -5.16
N GLN A 99 -16.77 31.09 -3.93
CA GLN A 99 -15.46 30.67 -3.45
C GLN A 99 -15.43 29.16 -3.20
N VAL A 100 -14.45 28.47 -3.79
CA VAL A 100 -14.21 27.05 -3.57
C VAL A 100 -13.30 26.89 -2.35
N PRO A 101 -13.73 26.19 -1.29
CA PRO A 101 -12.87 25.86 -0.15
C PRO A 101 -11.62 25.10 -0.58
N LYS A 102 -10.47 25.41 0.03
CA LYS A 102 -9.19 24.74 -0.25
C LYS A 102 -9.26 23.21 -0.11
N SER A 103 -10.07 22.71 0.82
CA SER A 103 -10.27 21.27 1.04
C SER A 103 -10.93 20.52 -0.11
N LEU A 104 -11.54 21.23 -1.07
CA LEU A 104 -12.16 20.65 -2.26
C LEU A 104 -11.29 20.78 -3.52
N ILE A 105 -10.12 21.40 -3.39
CA ILE A 105 -9.16 21.53 -4.47
C ILE A 105 -8.33 20.24 -4.48
N TYR A 106 -8.39 19.52 -5.60
CA TYR A 106 -7.56 18.34 -5.80
C TYR A 106 -6.12 18.78 -6.15
N GLU A 107 -5.17 18.53 -5.24
CA GLU A 107 -3.75 18.87 -5.42
C GLU A 107 -2.91 17.71 -5.99
N GLY A 108 -3.53 16.56 -6.27
CA GLY A 108 -2.83 15.36 -6.71
C GLY A 108 -2.44 14.43 -5.55
N PRO A 109 -1.90 13.23 -5.87
CA PRO A 109 -1.43 12.30 -4.86
C PRO A 109 -0.17 12.85 -4.17
N THR A 110 -0.16 12.82 -2.83
CA THR A 110 1.01 13.15 -2.03
C THR A 110 1.93 11.93 -1.97
N ASN A 111 3.16 12.04 -2.46
CA ASN A 111 4.17 10.97 -2.38
C ASN A 111 4.78 10.84 -0.95
N ASP A 112 4.05 11.23 0.09
CA ASP A 112 4.53 11.24 1.48
C ASP A 112 4.40 9.87 2.18
N GLY A 113 3.96 8.84 1.45
CA GLY A 113 3.86 7.46 1.94
C GLY A 113 2.71 7.23 2.91
N SER A 114 1.83 8.22 3.09
CA SER A 114 0.64 8.11 3.93
C SER A 114 -0.35 7.04 3.46
N ASP A 115 -0.37 6.75 2.15
CA ASP A 115 -1.24 5.74 1.52
C ASP A 115 -0.80 4.27 1.75
N ILE A 116 0.41 4.03 2.28
CA ILE A 116 0.98 2.67 2.41
C ILE A 116 0.62 2.01 3.76
N ALA A 117 0.06 2.76 4.71
CA ALA A 117 -0.20 2.30 6.07
C ALA A 117 -1.70 2.18 6.39
N GLN A 118 -2.29 1.02 6.10
CA GLN A 118 -3.52 0.50 6.72
C GLN A 118 -3.39 -1.02 6.94
#